data_AF-A0A0S6XF70-F1
#
_entry.id   AF-A0A0S6XF70-F1
#
_cell.length_a   1.000
_cell.length_b   1.000
_cell.length_c   1.000
_cell.angle_alpha   90.00
_cell.angle_beta   90.00
_cell.angle_gamma   90.00
#
_symmetry.space_group_name_H-M   'P 1'
#
loop_
_entity.id
_entity.type
_entity.pdbx_description
1 polymer ?
#
loop_
_entity_poly.entity_id
_entity_poly.type
_entity_poly.pdbx_seq_one_letter_code
_entity_poly.pdbx_strand_id
1 'polypeptide(L)'
;MDNQDYTATSLTLTTALLSENPEYYSIWNYRRLILQDVFTKELSEPQAEAEETPPEKEISLLLKEDLQFVTSMQRINPKVYWMWNHRAWLLGKALEYLPTPIAIQFWTEELGLVTKMLVRDDRNFHGWSYRRIVTDALEELGFRSLQSKADTATTKQEFTYSDKMVRSNFSNFSAWHHRLQQVRKQLDIEEANDAARRAAYDAELALASELLNLSDEDRRTYVEGQMEAVKEILEDNEDCKWIYQSLLGQSELYIKVGGDANKADMSLWLDKLETLDPLRRGRWMDWRKKLAL
;
A
#
# COMPACT_ATOMS: atom_id res chain seq x y z
N MET A 1 27.52 -12.36 31.73
CA MET A 1 28.42 -11.69 30.77
C MET A 1 27.60 -10.60 30.13
N ASP A 2 27.59 -9.42 30.75
CA ASP A 2 26.77 -8.29 30.32
C ASP A 2 27.74 -7.18 29.94
N ASN A 3 28.24 -7.25 28.70
CA ASN A 3 29.16 -6.25 28.16
C ASN A 3 28.45 -5.59 26.98
N GLN A 4 27.45 -4.77 27.31
CA GLN A 4 26.66 -4.03 26.33
C GLN A 4 27.48 -2.81 25.88
N ASP A 5 28.09 -2.90 24.69
CA ASP A 5 28.88 -1.80 24.10
C ASP A 5 27.97 -0.82 23.33
N TYR A 6 27.37 0.14 24.04
CA TYR A 6 26.52 1.18 23.47
C TYR A 6 27.27 2.51 23.35
N THR A 7 28.28 2.52 22.48
CA THR A 7 29.14 3.69 22.25
C THR A 7 28.86 4.37 20.90
N ALA A 8 29.33 5.62 20.74
CA ALA A 8 29.32 6.30 19.45
C ALA A 8 30.11 5.54 18.36
N THR A 9 31.14 4.80 18.76
CA THR A 9 31.88 3.89 17.89
C THR A 9 31.00 2.74 17.40
N SER A 10 30.24 2.09 18.28
CA SER A 10 29.26 1.07 17.89
C SER A 10 28.21 1.62 16.93
N LEU A 11 27.70 2.84 17.17
CA LEU A 11 26.74 3.47 16.26
C LEU A 11 27.34 3.68 14.86
N THR A 12 28.58 4.16 14.79
CA THR A 12 29.33 4.35 13.53
C THR A 12 29.54 3.03 12.80
N LEU A 13 29.90 1.96 13.51
CA LEU A 13 30.07 0.63 12.93
C LEU A 13 28.74 0.08 12.38
N THR A 14 27.62 0.28 13.08
CA THR A 14 26.31 -0.11 12.53
C THR A 14 25.95 0.69 11.28
N THR A 15 26.29 1.98 11.21
CA THR A 15 26.13 2.80 10.00
C THR A 15 26.91 2.22 8.82
N ALA A 16 28.17 1.84 9.03
CA ALA A 16 29.00 1.25 7.98
C ALA A 16 28.42 -0.07 7.47
N LEU A 17 28.04 -0.98 8.38
CA LEU A 17 27.46 -2.28 8.02
C LEU A 17 26.12 -2.14 7.27
N LEU A 18 25.25 -1.23 7.72
CA LEU A 18 23.95 -1.03 7.08
C LEU A 18 24.05 -0.30 5.73
N SER A 19 25.07 0.52 5.55
CA SER A 19 25.37 1.14 4.25
C SER A 19 25.79 0.11 3.21
N GLU A 20 26.51 -0.93 3.62
CA GLU A 20 26.86 -2.07 2.77
C GLU A 20 25.65 -2.97 2.48
N ASN A 21 24.85 -3.29 3.51
CA ASN A 21 23.64 -4.08 3.36
C ASN A 21 22.54 -3.69 4.35
N PRO A 22 21.48 -2.99 3.90
CA PRO A 22 20.39 -2.56 4.77
C PRO A 22 19.41 -3.70 5.12
N GLU A 23 19.57 -4.92 4.64
CA GLU A 23 18.72 -6.08 5.00
C GLU A 23 19.13 -6.74 6.33
N TYR A 24 20.25 -6.33 6.93
CA TYR A 24 20.73 -6.89 8.19
C TYR A 24 19.89 -6.44 9.39
N TYR A 25 18.76 -7.10 9.60
CA TYR A 25 17.81 -6.80 10.67
C TYR A 25 18.42 -6.82 12.08
N SER A 26 19.36 -7.72 12.35
CA SER A 26 20.05 -7.78 13.65
C SER A 26 20.86 -6.52 13.90
N ILE A 27 21.43 -5.91 12.86
CA ILE A 27 22.20 -4.66 12.98
C ILE A 27 21.25 -3.48 13.20
N TRP A 28 20.08 -3.45 12.55
CA TRP A 28 19.03 -2.49 12.89
C TRP A 28 18.58 -2.58 14.34
N ASN A 29 18.38 -3.81 14.84
CA ASN A 29 18.00 -4.02 16.23
C ASN A 29 19.09 -3.54 17.19
N TYR A 30 20.35 -3.85 16.92
CA TYR A 30 21.46 -3.38 17.73
C TYR A 30 21.61 -1.85 17.68
N ARG A 31 21.44 -1.24 16.51
CA ARG A 31 21.40 0.22 16.35
C ARG A 31 20.31 0.86 17.23
N ARG A 32 19.11 0.27 17.30
CA ARG A 32 18.03 0.76 18.19
C ARG A 32 18.39 0.67 19.66
N LEU A 33 19.05 -0.40 20.09
CA LEU A 33 19.52 -0.53 21.48
C LEU A 33 20.51 0.58 21.84
N ILE A 34 21.46 0.88 20.94
CA ILE A 34 22.42 1.98 21.14
C ILE A 34 21.69 3.32 21.25
N LEU A 35 20.80 3.63 20.29
CA LEU A 35 20.06 4.90 20.29
C LEU A 35 19.16 5.05 21.53
N GLN A 36 18.52 3.97 21.97
CA GLN A 36 17.66 3.98 23.16
C GLN A 36 18.45 4.20 24.45
N ASP A 37 19.64 3.60 24.56
CA ASP A 37 20.54 3.84 25.69
C ASP A 37 20.98 5.31 25.74
N VAL A 38 21.35 5.89 24.59
CA VAL A 38 21.70 7.31 24.48
C VAL A 38 20.53 8.20 24.89
N PHE A 39 19.33 8.01 24.33
CA PHE A 39 18.16 8.82 24.68
C PHE A 39 17.80 8.75 26.17
N THR A 40 17.99 7.59 26.79
CA THR A 40 17.72 7.40 28.22
C THR A 40 18.73 8.14 29.08
N LYS A 41 20.02 8.10 28.71
CA LYS A 41 21.10 8.80 29.41
C LYS A 41 20.93 10.30 29.37
N GLU A 42 20.68 10.87 28.19
CA GLU A 42 20.44 12.31 27.97
C GLU A 42 19.35 12.88 28.90
N LEU A 43 18.32 12.09 29.22
CA LEU A 43 17.23 12.52 30.11
C LEU A 43 17.49 12.26 31.59
N SER A 44 18.42 11.36 31.92
CA SER A 44 18.67 10.89 33.28
C SER A 44 19.86 11.56 33.96
N GLU A 45 20.83 12.01 33.18
CA GLU A 45 22.04 12.64 33.72
C GLU A 45 21.72 14.09 34.15
N PRO A 46 22.08 14.48 35.38
CA PRO A 46 21.91 15.85 35.83
C PRO A 46 22.77 16.74 34.92
N GLN A 47 22.13 17.64 34.17
CA GLN A 47 22.84 18.61 33.34
C GLN A 47 23.91 19.29 34.20
N ALA A 48 25.18 19.13 33.81
CA ALA A 48 26.23 19.93 34.40
C ALA A 48 25.86 21.41 34.18
N GLU A 49 26.08 22.27 35.18
CA GLU A 49 25.76 23.72 35.13
C GLU A 49 26.40 24.46 33.93
N ALA A 50 27.23 23.78 33.13
CA ALA A 50 27.92 24.26 31.93
C ALA A 50 27.35 23.76 30.57
N GLU A 51 26.37 22.84 30.54
CA GLU A 51 25.76 22.40 29.27
C GLU A 51 24.59 23.32 28.88
N GLU A 52 24.82 24.18 27.88
CA GLU A 52 23.83 25.15 27.38
C GLU A 52 22.68 24.50 26.58
N THR A 53 22.80 23.22 26.19
CA THR A 53 21.84 22.55 25.30
C THR A 53 20.86 21.66 26.07
N PRO A 54 19.53 21.90 25.96
CA PRO A 54 18.52 21.02 26.56
C PRO A 54 18.58 19.59 25.99
N PRO A 55 18.32 18.53 26.78
CA PRO A 55 18.36 17.14 26.31
C PRO A 55 17.46 16.88 25.09
N GLU A 56 16.31 17.57 25.02
CA GLU A 56 15.37 17.44 23.90
C GLU A 56 15.99 17.90 22.58
N LYS A 57 16.94 18.85 22.62
CA LYS A 57 17.65 19.35 21.45
C LYS A 57 18.62 18.30 20.92
N GLU A 58 19.33 17.61 21.81
CA GLU A 58 20.28 16.56 21.44
C GLU A 58 19.55 15.33 20.87
N ILE A 59 18.48 14.89 21.55
CA ILE A 59 17.62 13.80 21.05
C ILE A 59 17.03 14.17 19.68
N SER A 60 16.58 15.42 19.51
CA SER A 60 16.07 15.90 18.21
C SER A 60 17.14 15.86 17.11
N LEU A 61 18.39 16.21 17.42
CA LEU A 61 19.49 16.17 16.47
C LEU A 61 19.77 14.72 16.03
N LEU A 62 19.93 13.81 17.00
CA LEU A 62 20.17 12.39 16.73
C LEU A 62 19.06 11.75 15.89
N LEU A 63 17.80 12.05 16.20
CA LEU A 63 16.66 11.58 15.41
C LEU A 63 16.71 12.10 13.97
N LYS A 64 17.04 13.39 13.77
CA LYS A 64 17.18 13.98 12.43
C LYS A 64 18.32 13.34 11.64
N GLU A 65 19.47 13.17 12.26
CA GLU A 65 20.63 12.54 11.62
C GLU A 65 20.34 11.09 11.22
N ASP A 66 19.67 10.32 12.10
CA ASP A 66 19.34 8.93 11.82
C ASP A 66 18.27 8.82 10.71
N LEU A 67 17.25 9.70 10.72
CA LEU A 67 16.28 9.79 9.62
C LEU A 67 16.95 10.18 8.29
N GLN A 68 17.93 11.08 8.32
CA GLN A 68 18.71 11.46 7.13
C GLN A 68 19.56 10.29 6.61
N PHE A 69 20.21 9.55 7.51
CA PHE A 69 20.93 8.32 7.18
C PHE A 69 20.02 7.32 6.47
N VAL A 70 18.86 7.00 7.06
CA VAL A 70 17.88 6.08 6.42
C VAL A 70 17.39 6.62 5.09
N THR A 71 17.14 7.93 4.98
CA THR A 71 16.73 8.58 3.73
C THR A 71 17.76 8.40 2.62
N SER A 72 19.06 8.51 2.94
CA SER A 72 20.13 8.33 1.96
C SER A 72 20.11 6.93 1.34
N MET A 73 19.92 5.89 2.17
CA MET A 73 19.86 4.50 1.74
C MET A 73 18.55 4.16 1.03
N GLN A 74 17.40 4.66 1.50
CA GLN A 74 16.09 4.42 0.87
C GLN A 74 15.97 4.99 -0.54
N ARG A 75 16.76 6.00 -0.91
CA ARG A 75 16.81 6.49 -2.30
C ARG A 75 17.32 5.41 -3.27
N ILE A 76 18.16 4.52 -2.79
CA ILE A 76 18.80 3.44 -3.56
C ILE A 76 17.99 2.14 -3.37
N ASN A 77 17.56 1.87 -2.13
CA ASN A 77 16.93 0.61 -1.73
C ASN A 77 15.49 0.82 -1.20
N PRO A 78 14.54 1.35 -2.00
CA PRO A 78 13.23 1.85 -1.51
C PRO A 78 12.28 0.76 -1.00
N LYS A 79 12.63 -0.52 -1.12
CA LYS A 79 11.76 -1.67 -0.79
C LYS A 79 12.29 -2.52 0.37
N VAL A 80 13.33 -2.07 1.06
CA VAL A 80 13.84 -2.77 2.25
C VAL A 80 12.92 -2.52 3.42
N TYR A 81 12.29 -3.58 3.91
CA TYR A 81 11.31 -3.53 5.01
C TYR A 81 11.88 -2.86 6.27
N TRP A 82 13.10 -3.24 6.65
CA TRP A 82 13.73 -2.79 7.90
C TRP A 82 13.98 -1.29 7.96
N MET A 83 14.21 -0.64 6.82
CA MET A 83 14.33 0.81 6.77
C MET A 83 13.00 1.50 7.09
N TRP A 84 11.90 1.05 6.49
CA TRP A 84 10.57 1.60 6.79
C TRP A 84 10.17 1.35 8.24
N ASN A 85 10.47 0.16 8.76
CA ASN A 85 10.22 -0.19 10.16
C ASN A 85 11.05 0.67 11.11
N HIS A 86 12.33 0.90 10.81
CA HIS A 86 13.22 1.72 11.62
C HIS A 86 12.81 3.20 11.64
N ARG A 87 12.38 3.77 10.50
CA ARG A 87 11.83 5.13 10.49
C ARG A 87 10.59 5.28 11.37
N ALA A 88 9.64 4.35 11.25
CA ALA A 88 8.44 4.38 12.09
C ALA A 88 8.81 4.30 13.58
N TRP A 89 9.83 3.50 13.93
CA TRP A 89 10.37 3.45 15.28
C TRP A 89 10.98 4.78 15.73
N LEU A 90 11.80 5.45 14.90
CA LEU A 90 12.35 6.77 15.20
C LEU A 90 11.25 7.81 15.47
N LEU A 91 10.18 7.80 14.68
CA LEU A 91 9.04 8.70 14.90
C LEU A 91 8.27 8.39 16.18
N GLY A 92 8.13 7.11 16.53
CA GLY A 92 7.60 6.71 17.83
C GLY A 92 8.47 7.23 18.98
N LYS A 93 9.80 7.20 18.82
CA LYS A 93 10.75 7.74 19.80
C LYS A 93 10.69 9.26 19.90
N ALA A 94 10.47 9.96 18.80
CA ALA A 94 10.20 11.40 18.82
C ALA A 94 8.96 11.72 19.68
N LEU A 95 7.90 10.91 19.60
CA LEU A 95 6.70 11.10 20.43
C LEU A 95 6.93 10.75 21.90
N GLU A 96 7.78 9.76 22.19
CA GLU A 96 8.09 9.31 23.55
C GLU A 96 8.98 10.29 24.31
N TYR A 97 9.96 10.88 23.63
CA TYR A 97 11.03 11.64 24.28
C TYR A 97 11.01 13.15 24.01
N LEU A 98 10.23 13.65 23.06
CA LEU A 98 10.17 15.08 22.75
C LEU A 98 8.81 15.70 23.09
N PRO A 99 8.76 17.02 23.39
CA PRO A 99 7.51 17.74 23.51
C PRO A 99 6.64 17.58 22.25
N THR A 100 5.32 17.42 22.45
CA THR A 100 4.34 17.20 21.38
C THR A 100 4.50 18.15 20.17
N PRO A 101 4.72 19.47 20.33
CA PRO A 101 4.91 20.35 19.18
C PRO A 101 6.13 20.01 18.31
N ILE A 102 7.21 19.52 18.92
CA ILE A 102 8.42 19.11 18.21
C ILE A 102 8.18 17.77 17.52
N ALA A 103 7.57 16.80 18.21
CA ALA A 103 7.20 15.52 17.60
C ALA A 103 6.31 15.70 16.36
N ILE A 104 5.32 16.60 16.41
CA ILE A 104 4.45 16.92 15.26
C ILE A 104 5.26 17.40 14.05
N GLN A 105 6.36 18.15 14.25
CA GLN A 105 7.21 18.59 13.14
C GLN A 105 7.85 17.39 12.42
N PHE A 106 8.39 16.41 13.16
CA PHE A 106 8.95 15.19 12.57
C PHE A 106 7.90 14.45 11.73
N TRP A 107 6.71 14.21 12.28
CA TRP A 107 5.64 13.52 11.54
C TRP A 107 5.19 14.31 10.29
N THR A 108 5.16 15.64 10.36
CA THR A 108 4.79 16.51 9.24
C THR A 108 5.84 16.47 8.12
N GLU A 109 7.14 16.53 8.48
CA GLU A 109 8.25 16.37 7.53
C GLU A 109 8.21 15.00 6.84
N GLU A 110 7.89 13.95 7.58
CA GLU A 110 7.76 12.59 7.06
C GLU A 110 6.58 12.43 6.10
N LEU A 111 5.46 13.12 6.34
CA LEU A 111 4.35 13.17 5.39
C LEU A 111 4.81 13.80 4.06
N GLY A 112 5.62 14.86 4.13
CA GLY A 112 6.25 15.49 2.97
C GLY A 112 7.20 14.54 2.24
N LEU A 113 8.02 13.78 2.97
CA LEU A 113 8.95 12.82 2.39
C LEU A 113 8.24 11.65 1.69
N VAL A 114 7.29 10.99 2.37
CA VAL A 114 6.57 9.85 1.78
C VAL A 114 5.75 10.27 0.57
N THR A 115 5.22 11.51 0.56
CA THR A 115 4.59 12.10 -0.62
C THR A 115 5.56 12.14 -1.80
N LYS A 116 6.80 12.61 -1.59
CA LYS A 116 7.83 12.63 -2.65
C LYS A 116 8.25 11.22 -3.09
N MET A 117 8.31 10.27 -2.16
CA MET A 117 8.63 8.87 -2.50
C MET A 117 7.55 8.23 -3.37
N LEU A 118 6.27 8.49 -3.08
CA LEU A 118 5.14 8.00 -3.89
C LEU A 118 4.99 8.73 -5.23
N VAL A 119 5.57 9.91 -5.41
CA VAL A 119 5.70 10.51 -6.75
C VAL A 119 6.70 9.73 -7.61
N ARG A 120 7.76 9.18 -6.99
CA ARG A 120 8.81 8.43 -7.70
C ARG A 120 8.40 6.99 -8.01
N ASP A 121 7.75 6.31 -7.07
CA ASP A 121 7.18 4.97 -7.24
C ASP A 121 5.80 4.96 -6.59
N ASP A 122 4.79 5.25 -7.40
CA ASP A 122 3.41 5.41 -6.97
C ASP A 122 2.76 4.09 -6.56
N ARG A 123 3.37 2.95 -6.87
CA ARG A 123 2.91 1.61 -6.47
C ARG A 123 3.76 1.02 -5.34
N ASN A 124 4.62 1.81 -4.69
CA ASN A 124 5.42 1.34 -3.57
C ASN A 124 4.53 0.99 -2.37
N PHE A 125 4.32 -0.31 -2.15
CA PHE A 125 3.49 -0.82 -1.06
C PHE A 125 3.98 -0.37 0.33
N HIS A 126 5.29 -0.30 0.56
CA HIS A 126 5.84 0.18 1.83
C HIS A 126 5.57 1.67 2.02
N GLY A 127 5.72 2.47 0.96
CA GLY A 127 5.43 3.89 0.98
C GLY A 127 3.96 4.17 1.32
N TRP A 128 3.03 3.45 0.72
CA TRP A 128 1.60 3.57 1.05
C TRP A 128 1.29 3.13 2.48
N SER A 129 1.89 2.03 2.93
CA SER A 129 1.71 1.54 4.30
C SER A 129 2.28 2.52 5.33
N TYR A 130 3.44 3.09 5.04
CA TYR A 130 4.08 4.10 5.88
C TYR A 130 3.28 5.41 5.90
N ARG A 131 2.74 5.84 4.76
CA ARG A 131 1.88 7.03 4.68
C ARG A 131 0.70 6.92 5.65
N ARG A 132 0.03 5.76 5.71
CA ARG A 132 -1.08 5.54 6.65
C ARG A 132 -0.66 5.68 8.10
N ILE A 133 0.48 5.07 8.48
CA ILE A 133 1.04 5.21 9.83
C ILE A 133 1.27 6.70 10.16
N VAL A 134 1.84 7.46 9.24
CA VAL A 134 2.13 8.89 9.44
C VAL A 134 0.85 9.72 9.56
N THR A 135 -0.14 9.48 8.70
CA THR A 135 -1.40 10.23 8.72
C THR A 135 -2.23 9.92 9.95
N ASP A 136 -2.28 8.65 10.37
CA ASP A 136 -3.00 8.23 11.58
C ASP A 136 -2.35 8.86 12.83
N ALA A 137 -1.01 8.87 12.90
CA ALA A 137 -0.29 9.51 13.99
C ALA A 137 -0.51 11.04 14.03
N LEU A 138 -0.44 11.73 12.89
CA LEU A 138 -0.68 13.17 12.82
C LEU A 138 -2.10 13.54 13.24
N GLU A 139 -3.08 12.73 12.86
CA GLU A 139 -4.45 12.89 13.26
C GLU A 139 -4.62 12.69 14.77
N GLU A 140 -4.06 11.62 15.34
CA GLU A 140 -4.09 11.36 16.79
C GLU A 140 -3.42 12.51 17.59
N LEU A 141 -2.28 13.02 17.11
CA LEU A 141 -1.60 14.15 17.73
C LEU A 141 -2.40 15.45 17.62
N GLY A 142 -3.07 15.67 16.48
CA GLY A 142 -3.97 16.79 16.26
C GLY A 142 -5.16 16.79 17.23
N PHE A 143 -5.75 15.62 17.50
CA PHE A 143 -6.79 15.46 18.53
C PHE A 143 -6.29 15.78 19.94
N ARG A 144 -5.07 15.35 20.28
CA ARG A 144 -4.46 15.64 21.59
C ARG A 144 -4.14 17.13 21.77
N SER A 145 -3.82 17.83 20.67
CA SER A 145 -3.43 19.25 20.66
C SER A 145 -4.61 20.24 20.70
N LEU A 146 -5.80 19.85 20.22
CA LEU A 146 -6.97 20.70 20.15
C LEU A 146 -8.15 19.96 20.76
N GLN A 147 -8.63 20.44 21.90
CA GLN A 147 -9.77 19.89 22.61
C GLN A 147 -11.09 20.21 21.87
N SER A 148 -11.30 19.70 20.65
CA SER A 148 -12.57 19.71 19.93
C SER A 148 -12.55 18.73 18.74
N LYS A 149 -13.74 18.21 18.38
CA LYS A 149 -14.06 17.30 17.27
C LYS A 149 -13.44 17.71 15.91
N ALA A 150 -12.16 17.41 15.69
CA ALA A 150 -11.46 17.64 14.43
C ALA A 150 -11.34 16.36 13.59
N ASP A 151 -12.43 15.60 13.44
CA ASP A 151 -12.49 14.31 12.72
C ASP A 151 -12.53 14.39 11.18
N THR A 152 -12.31 15.56 10.57
CA THR A 152 -12.56 15.71 9.12
C THR A 152 -11.41 16.29 8.31
N ALA A 153 -10.44 16.98 8.92
CA ALA A 153 -9.41 17.68 8.16
C ALA A 153 -8.41 16.71 7.51
N THR A 154 -7.84 15.79 8.29
CA THR A 154 -6.85 14.81 7.79
C THR A 154 -7.49 13.80 6.85
N THR A 155 -8.63 13.22 7.23
CA THR A 155 -9.42 12.31 6.36
C THR A 155 -9.75 12.95 5.02
N LYS A 156 -10.18 14.23 5.01
CA LYS A 156 -10.48 14.96 3.76
C LYS A 156 -9.23 15.24 2.94
N GLN A 157 -8.11 15.59 3.57
CA GLN A 157 -6.83 15.77 2.88
C GLN A 157 -6.36 14.47 2.24
N GLU A 158 -6.44 13.35 2.95
CA GLU A 158 -6.05 12.03 2.44
C GLU A 158 -7.00 11.52 1.36
N PHE A 159 -8.30 11.77 1.48
CA PHE A 159 -9.25 11.50 0.42
C PHE A 159 -8.90 12.30 -0.85
N THR A 160 -8.61 13.60 -0.71
CA THR A 160 -8.19 14.46 -1.83
C THR A 160 -6.88 13.97 -2.47
N TYR A 161 -5.91 13.56 -1.64
CA TYR A 161 -4.67 12.98 -2.13
C TYR A 161 -4.93 11.69 -2.91
N SER A 162 -5.75 10.79 -2.37
CA SER A 162 -6.10 9.53 -3.02
C SER A 162 -6.85 9.75 -4.34
N ASP A 163 -7.75 10.74 -4.41
CA ASP A 163 -8.46 11.15 -5.63
C ASP A 163 -7.48 11.55 -6.73
N LYS A 164 -6.52 12.43 -6.39
CA LYS A 164 -5.45 12.82 -7.30
C LYS A 164 -4.68 11.61 -7.82
N MET A 165 -4.30 10.69 -6.92
CA MET A 165 -3.48 9.53 -7.29
C MET A 165 -4.23 8.57 -8.21
N VAL A 166 -5.49 8.20 -7.90
CA VAL A 166 -6.28 7.29 -8.75
C VAL A 166 -6.60 7.90 -10.12
N ARG A 167 -6.82 9.22 -10.19
CA ARG A 167 -7.04 9.92 -11.46
C ARG A 167 -5.77 10.04 -12.31
N SER A 168 -4.61 10.19 -11.67
CA SER A 168 -3.32 10.26 -12.36
C SER A 168 -2.86 8.91 -12.91
N ASN A 169 -3.18 7.83 -12.21
CA ASN A 169 -2.86 6.47 -12.62
C ASN A 169 -3.95 5.52 -12.14
N PHE A 170 -4.90 5.21 -13.04
CA PHE A 170 -5.99 4.28 -12.75
C PHE A 170 -5.49 2.91 -12.27
N SER A 171 -4.34 2.43 -12.77
CA SER A 171 -3.77 1.13 -12.40
C SER A 171 -3.06 1.11 -11.03
N ASN A 172 -3.08 2.22 -10.29
CA ASN A 172 -2.51 2.30 -8.96
C ASN A 172 -3.46 1.71 -7.90
N PHE A 173 -3.44 0.39 -7.75
CA PHE A 173 -4.28 -0.31 -6.77
C PHE A 173 -4.00 0.11 -5.31
N SER A 174 -2.79 0.58 -4.99
CA SER A 174 -2.49 1.08 -3.64
C SER A 174 -3.19 2.41 -3.35
N ALA A 175 -3.31 3.29 -4.35
CA ALA A 175 -4.11 4.51 -4.23
C ALA A 175 -5.60 4.20 -4.07
N TRP A 176 -6.14 3.25 -4.85
CA TRP A 176 -7.53 2.79 -4.69
C TRP A 176 -7.80 2.19 -3.31
N HIS A 177 -6.90 1.34 -2.83
CA HIS A 177 -7.02 0.77 -1.49
C HIS A 177 -7.02 1.86 -0.41
N HIS A 178 -6.09 2.82 -0.48
CA HIS A 178 -6.03 3.94 0.45
C HIS A 178 -7.31 4.78 0.39
N ARG A 179 -7.80 5.08 -0.81
CA ARG A 179 -9.06 5.82 -1.03
C ARG A 179 -10.24 5.14 -0.35
N LEU A 180 -10.43 3.84 -0.57
CA LEU A 180 -11.53 3.07 0.02
C LEU A 180 -11.44 3.01 1.55
N GLN A 181 -10.23 3.01 2.12
CA GLN A 181 -10.06 3.14 3.56
C GLN A 181 -10.53 4.50 4.08
N GLN A 182 -10.25 5.60 3.38
CA GLN A 182 -10.74 6.93 3.75
C GLN A 182 -12.28 7.03 3.63
N VAL A 183 -12.86 6.47 2.56
CA VAL A 183 -14.33 6.39 2.41
C VAL A 183 -14.95 5.63 3.58
N ARG A 184 -14.41 4.46 3.91
CA ARG A 184 -14.88 3.67 5.06
C ARG A 184 -14.78 4.47 6.36
N LYS A 185 -13.64 5.09 6.62
CA LYS A 185 -13.40 5.90 7.82
C LYS A 185 -14.41 7.04 7.94
N GLN A 186 -14.67 7.76 6.83
CA GLN A 186 -15.66 8.83 6.78
C GLN A 186 -17.08 8.31 7.09
N LEU A 187 -17.48 7.19 6.48
CA LEU A 187 -18.78 6.56 6.72
C LEU A 187 -18.96 6.09 8.17
N ASP A 188 -17.88 5.61 8.80
CA ASP A 188 -17.90 5.20 10.21
C ASP A 188 -18.02 6.42 11.14
N ILE A 189 -17.33 7.53 10.86
CA ILE A 189 -17.45 8.80 11.59
C ILE A 189 -18.86 9.40 11.47
N GLU A 190 -19.49 9.28 10.31
CA GLU A 190 -20.84 9.77 10.04
C GLU A 190 -21.95 8.84 10.58
N GLU A 191 -21.59 7.71 11.19
CA GLU A 191 -22.53 6.66 11.61
C GLU A 191 -23.49 6.26 10.47
N ALA A 192 -22.97 6.19 9.25
CA ALA A 192 -23.76 6.00 8.04
C ALA A 192 -24.56 4.68 8.07
N ASN A 193 -25.83 4.75 7.68
CA ASN A 193 -26.66 3.57 7.50
C ASN A 193 -26.29 2.79 6.23
N ASP A 194 -26.86 1.60 6.05
CA ASP A 194 -26.55 0.71 4.92
C ASP A 194 -26.86 1.34 3.55
N ALA A 195 -27.91 2.16 3.47
CA ALA A 195 -28.26 2.86 2.23
C ALA A 195 -27.20 3.91 1.85
N ALA A 196 -26.72 4.69 2.82
CA ALA A 196 -25.66 5.67 2.62
C ALA A 196 -24.31 4.99 2.27
N ARG A 197 -23.95 3.91 2.98
CA ARG A 197 -22.77 3.11 2.66
C ARG A 197 -22.82 2.57 1.22
N ARG A 198 -23.96 2.01 0.83
CA ARG A 198 -24.16 1.51 -0.55
C ARG A 198 -23.99 2.61 -1.58
N ALA A 199 -24.63 3.76 -1.38
CA ALA A 199 -24.52 4.90 -2.29
C ALA A 199 -23.07 5.38 -2.45
N ALA A 200 -22.29 5.40 -1.36
CA ALA A 200 -20.87 5.77 -1.40
C ALA A 200 -20.03 4.77 -2.22
N TYR A 201 -20.22 3.46 -2.03
CA TYR A 201 -19.50 2.45 -2.81
C TYR A 201 -19.95 2.40 -4.28
N ASP A 202 -21.24 2.63 -4.57
CA ASP A 202 -21.74 2.76 -5.93
C ASP A 202 -21.09 3.96 -6.65
N ALA A 203 -20.86 5.07 -5.94
CA ALA A 203 -20.13 6.23 -6.49
C ALA A 203 -18.65 5.93 -6.78
N GLU A 204 -17.97 5.15 -5.94
CA GLU A 204 -16.59 4.69 -6.19
C GLU A 204 -16.51 3.77 -7.41
N LEU A 205 -17.49 2.88 -7.59
CA LEU A 205 -17.59 2.02 -8.77
C LEU A 205 -17.86 2.84 -10.05
N ALA A 206 -18.71 3.86 -9.97
CA ALA A 206 -18.97 4.77 -11.07
C ALA A 206 -17.71 5.54 -11.47
N LEU A 207 -16.95 6.04 -10.49
CA LEU A 207 -15.66 6.69 -10.74
C LEU A 207 -14.66 5.75 -11.40
N ALA A 208 -14.54 4.50 -10.92
CA ALA A 208 -13.66 3.52 -11.53
C ALA A 208 -14.06 3.23 -12.99
N SER A 209 -15.37 3.16 -13.27
CA SER A 209 -15.89 2.97 -14.62
C SER A 209 -15.60 4.18 -15.53
N GLU A 210 -15.75 5.40 -15.00
CA GLU A 210 -15.43 6.65 -15.69
C GLU A 210 -13.94 6.74 -16.03
N LEU A 211 -13.05 6.45 -15.06
CA LEU A 211 -11.61 6.56 -15.25
C LEU A 211 -11.04 5.46 -16.16
N LEU A 212 -11.64 4.27 -16.13
CA LEU A 212 -11.27 3.19 -17.03
C LEU A 212 -11.60 3.57 -18.49
N ASN A 213 -12.68 4.36 -18.70
CA ASN A 213 -13.13 4.93 -19.97
C ASN A 213 -13.01 4.01 -21.19
N LEU A 214 -13.15 2.69 -21.00
CA LEU A 214 -13.13 1.75 -22.11
C LEU A 214 -14.48 1.81 -22.79
N SER A 215 -14.49 2.23 -24.06
CA SER A 215 -15.66 2.04 -24.90
C SER A 215 -15.96 0.54 -25.03
N ASP A 216 -17.21 0.19 -25.36
CA ASP A 216 -17.50 -1.23 -25.63
C ASP A 216 -16.67 -1.77 -26.80
N GLU A 217 -16.20 -0.90 -27.71
CA GLU A 217 -15.25 -1.25 -28.76
C GLU A 217 -13.86 -1.61 -28.21
N ASP A 218 -13.32 -0.82 -27.28
CA ASP A 218 -12.04 -1.13 -26.62
C ASP A 218 -12.14 -2.43 -25.82
N ARG A 219 -13.28 -2.65 -25.13
CA ARG A 219 -13.54 -3.87 -24.38
C ARG A 219 -13.61 -5.09 -25.29
N ARG A 220 -14.31 -4.98 -26.43
CA ARG A 220 -14.38 -6.04 -27.45
C ARG A 220 -12.99 -6.36 -27.98
N THR A 221 -12.24 -5.35 -28.41
CA THR A 221 -10.87 -5.51 -28.94
C THR A 221 -9.96 -6.20 -27.93
N TYR A 222 -10.05 -5.82 -26.65
CA TYR A 222 -9.27 -6.47 -25.59
C TYR A 222 -9.66 -7.95 -25.42
N VAL A 223 -10.95 -8.25 -25.33
CA VAL A 223 -11.43 -9.63 -25.16
C VAL A 223 -11.10 -10.49 -26.38
N GLU A 224 -11.21 -9.95 -27.61
CA GLU A 224 -10.78 -10.63 -28.83
C GLU A 224 -9.31 -11.00 -28.79
N GLY A 225 -8.43 -10.05 -28.43
CA GLY A 225 -7.00 -10.31 -28.28
C GLY A 225 -6.70 -11.37 -27.22
N GLN A 226 -7.42 -11.37 -26.09
CA GLN A 226 -7.31 -12.41 -25.07
C GLN A 226 -7.78 -13.78 -25.59
N MET A 227 -8.88 -13.82 -26.34
CA MET A 227 -9.37 -15.05 -26.96
C MET A 227 -8.36 -15.61 -27.95
N GLU A 228 -7.74 -14.77 -28.77
CA GLU A 228 -6.73 -15.20 -29.74
C GLU A 228 -5.48 -15.75 -29.05
N ALA A 229 -4.96 -15.05 -28.04
CA ALA A 229 -3.84 -15.56 -27.23
C ALA A 229 -4.17 -16.91 -26.56
N VAL A 230 -5.41 -17.11 -26.10
CA VAL A 230 -5.82 -18.40 -25.52
C VAL A 230 -5.97 -19.49 -26.60
N LYS A 231 -6.39 -19.14 -27.82
CA LYS A 231 -6.42 -20.08 -28.95
C LYS A 231 -5.01 -20.49 -29.39
N GLU A 232 -4.04 -19.57 -29.42
CA GLU A 232 -2.64 -19.92 -29.68
C GLU A 232 -2.12 -20.95 -28.67
N ILE A 233 -2.43 -20.77 -27.38
CA ILE A 233 -2.06 -21.77 -26.35
C ILE A 233 -2.77 -23.11 -26.60
N LEU A 234 -4.00 -23.10 -27.12
CA LEU A 234 -4.77 -24.31 -27.40
C LEU A 234 -4.09 -25.20 -28.46
N GLU A 235 -3.40 -24.63 -29.44
CA GLU A 235 -2.77 -25.36 -30.56
C GLU A 235 -1.82 -26.46 -30.07
N ASP A 236 -1.07 -26.19 -29.00
CA ASP A 236 -0.11 -27.15 -28.43
C ASP A 236 -0.65 -27.92 -27.21
N ASN A 237 -1.87 -27.63 -26.75
CA ASN A 237 -2.38 -28.08 -25.44
C ASN A 237 -3.85 -28.55 -25.46
N GLU A 238 -4.24 -29.33 -26.47
CA GLU A 238 -5.62 -29.80 -26.65
C GLU A 238 -6.19 -30.67 -25.51
N ASP A 239 -5.34 -31.25 -24.66
CA ASP A 239 -5.75 -32.07 -23.51
C ASP A 239 -5.99 -31.25 -22.24
N CYS A 240 -5.69 -29.94 -22.25
CA CYS A 240 -5.86 -29.06 -21.11
C CYS A 240 -7.25 -28.43 -21.07
N LYS A 241 -8.12 -28.99 -20.21
CA LYS A 241 -9.50 -28.48 -20.02
C LYS A 241 -9.60 -26.99 -19.66
N TRP A 242 -8.60 -26.43 -18.99
CA TRP A 242 -8.65 -25.05 -18.50
C TRP A 242 -8.66 -24.03 -19.64
N ILE A 243 -8.08 -24.40 -20.78
CA ILE A 243 -8.05 -23.55 -21.97
C ILE A 243 -9.46 -23.41 -22.56
N TYR A 244 -10.18 -24.52 -22.75
CA TYR A 244 -11.59 -24.50 -23.18
C TYR A 244 -12.51 -23.76 -22.21
N GLN A 245 -12.31 -23.94 -20.90
CA GLN A 245 -13.05 -23.18 -19.88
C GLN A 245 -12.76 -21.68 -19.98
N SER A 246 -11.51 -21.30 -20.24
CA SER A 246 -11.10 -19.90 -20.46
C SER A 246 -11.77 -19.32 -21.70
N LEU A 247 -11.73 -20.03 -22.84
CA LEU A 247 -12.35 -19.60 -24.10
C LEU A 247 -13.86 -19.37 -23.96
N LEU A 248 -14.58 -20.26 -23.26
CA LEU A 248 -16.00 -20.08 -22.96
C LEU A 248 -16.24 -18.84 -22.08
N GLY A 249 -15.42 -18.65 -21.04
CA GLY A 249 -15.51 -17.49 -20.15
C GLY A 249 -15.27 -16.17 -20.90
N GLN A 250 -14.26 -16.13 -21.77
CA GLN A 250 -13.98 -14.96 -22.60
C GLN A 250 -15.10 -14.71 -23.63
N SER A 251 -15.65 -15.76 -24.23
CA SER A 251 -16.78 -15.64 -25.18
C SER A 251 -18.04 -15.09 -24.51
N GLU A 252 -18.34 -15.51 -23.28
CA GLU A 252 -19.41 -14.89 -22.49
C GLU A 252 -19.15 -13.40 -22.22
N LEU A 253 -17.91 -13.04 -21.92
CA LEU A 253 -17.52 -11.65 -21.72
C LEU A 253 -17.68 -10.84 -23.01
N TYR A 254 -17.28 -11.41 -24.14
CA TYR A 254 -17.39 -10.81 -25.47
C TYR A 254 -18.85 -10.53 -25.83
N ILE A 255 -19.76 -11.49 -25.60
CA ILE A 255 -21.22 -11.30 -25.78
C ILE A 255 -21.73 -10.16 -24.90
N LYS A 256 -21.30 -10.09 -23.63
CA LYS A 256 -21.75 -9.04 -22.69
C LYS A 256 -21.36 -7.63 -23.13
N VAL A 257 -20.25 -7.48 -23.86
CA VAL A 257 -19.80 -6.19 -24.40
C VAL A 257 -20.28 -5.95 -25.85
N GLY A 258 -21.30 -6.70 -26.28
CA GLY A 258 -21.96 -6.53 -27.57
C GLY A 258 -21.26 -7.21 -28.75
N GLY A 259 -20.29 -8.09 -28.49
CA GLY A 259 -19.65 -8.92 -29.51
C GLY A 259 -20.52 -10.12 -29.92
N ASP A 260 -20.34 -10.61 -31.15
CA ASP A 260 -21.01 -11.81 -31.64
C ASP A 260 -20.05 -13.02 -31.54
N ALA A 261 -20.16 -13.78 -30.46
CA ALA A 261 -19.32 -14.96 -30.26
C ALA A 261 -19.80 -16.15 -31.10
N ASN A 262 -18.85 -16.91 -31.66
CA ASN A 262 -19.15 -18.08 -32.46
C ASN A 262 -19.73 -19.23 -31.61
N LYS A 263 -21.06 -19.38 -31.66
CA LYS A 263 -21.82 -20.42 -30.95
C LYS A 263 -21.40 -21.85 -31.33
N ALA A 264 -20.91 -22.07 -32.55
CA ALA A 264 -20.42 -23.38 -32.98
C ALA A 264 -19.12 -23.74 -32.25
N ASP A 265 -18.18 -22.79 -32.16
CA ASP A 265 -16.92 -22.99 -31.42
C ASP A 265 -17.19 -23.22 -29.94
N MET A 266 -18.08 -22.43 -29.34
CA MET A 266 -18.48 -22.61 -27.94
C MET A 266 -19.11 -24.00 -27.68
N SER A 267 -19.92 -24.50 -28.62
CA SER A 267 -20.51 -25.84 -28.53
C SER A 267 -19.43 -26.93 -28.59
N LEU A 268 -18.46 -26.78 -29.49
CA LEU A 268 -17.32 -27.69 -29.63
C LEU A 268 -16.44 -27.71 -28.36
N TRP A 269 -16.17 -26.54 -27.77
CA TRP A 269 -15.39 -26.45 -26.53
C TRP A 269 -16.12 -27.08 -25.35
N LEU A 270 -17.45 -26.97 -25.28
CA LEU A 270 -18.25 -27.67 -24.27
C LEU A 270 -18.17 -29.20 -24.42
N ASP A 271 -18.20 -29.72 -25.65
CA ASP A 271 -18.04 -31.16 -25.90
C ASP A 271 -16.65 -31.66 -25.51
N LYS A 272 -15.61 -30.87 -25.78
CA LYS A 272 -14.24 -31.13 -25.28
C LYS A 272 -14.18 -31.14 -23.76
N LEU A 273 -14.84 -30.20 -23.07
CA LEU A 273 -14.92 -30.18 -21.60
C LEU A 273 -15.65 -31.39 -21.01
N GLU A 274 -16.74 -31.86 -21.65
CA GLU A 274 -17.42 -33.08 -21.23
C GLU A 274 -16.53 -34.33 -21.36
N THR A 275 -15.66 -34.35 -22.37
CA THR A 275 -14.70 -35.43 -22.60
C THR A 275 -13.53 -35.37 -21.61
N LEU A 276 -12.96 -34.18 -21.38
CA LEU A 276 -11.77 -33.98 -20.54
C LEU A 276 -12.09 -33.89 -19.03
N ASP A 277 -13.32 -33.51 -18.65
CA ASP A 277 -13.75 -33.42 -17.25
C ASP A 277 -15.14 -34.05 -17.01
N PRO A 278 -15.26 -35.38 -17.18
CA PRO A 278 -16.54 -36.07 -17.13
C PRO A 278 -17.21 -36.00 -15.74
N LEU A 279 -16.42 -35.89 -14.67
CA LEU A 279 -16.93 -35.75 -13.30
C LEU A 279 -17.74 -34.45 -13.09
N ARG A 280 -17.54 -33.44 -13.95
CA ARG A 280 -18.27 -32.17 -13.92
C ARG A 280 -19.25 -32.00 -15.07
N ARG A 281 -19.64 -33.09 -15.76
CA ARG A 281 -20.59 -33.05 -16.88
C ARG A 281 -21.86 -32.24 -16.58
N GLY A 282 -22.44 -32.36 -15.38
CA GLY A 282 -23.61 -31.57 -14.98
C GLY A 282 -23.37 -30.06 -15.09
N ARG A 283 -22.19 -29.57 -14.67
CA ARG A 283 -21.80 -28.15 -14.80
C ARG A 283 -21.73 -27.72 -16.27
N TRP A 284 -21.18 -28.56 -17.14
CA TRP A 284 -21.05 -28.25 -18.57
C TRP A 284 -22.41 -28.21 -19.27
N MET A 285 -23.31 -29.14 -18.92
CA MET A 285 -24.69 -29.12 -19.41
C MET A 285 -25.46 -27.88 -18.94
N ASP A 286 -25.29 -27.47 -17.67
CA ASP A 286 -25.93 -26.25 -17.17
C ASP A 286 -25.36 -24.99 -17.84
N TRP A 287 -24.06 -24.99 -18.14
CA TRP A 287 -23.43 -23.91 -18.91
C TRP A 287 -23.96 -23.87 -20.36
N ARG A 288 -24.09 -25.02 -21.01
CA ARG A 288 -24.70 -25.16 -22.35
C ARG A 288 -26.12 -24.59 -22.38
N LYS A 289 -26.97 -24.97 -21.41
CA LYS A 289 -28.34 -24.43 -21.26
C LYS A 289 -28.35 -22.92 -21.07
N LYS A 290 -27.47 -22.39 -20.20
CA LYS A 290 -27.35 -20.94 -19.94
C LYS A 290 -27.04 -20.16 -21.22
N LEU A 291 -26.25 -20.74 -22.12
CA LEU A 291 -25.83 -20.13 -23.38
C LEU A 291 -26.80 -20.38 -24.56
N ALA A 292 -27.85 -21.18 -24.34
CA ALA A 292 -28.77 -21.64 -25.36
C ALA A 292 -28.04 -22.30 -26.57
N LEU A 293 -27.10 -23.20 -26.24
CA LEU A 293 -26.30 -24.02 -27.16
C LEU A 293 -26.66 -25.51 -27.08
#